data_AF-A0A5D3DW15-F1
#
_entry.id   AF-A0A5D3DW15-F1
#
_cell.length_a   1.000
_cell.length_b   1.000
_cell.length_c   1.000
_cell.angle_alpha   90.00
_cell.angle_beta   90.00
_cell.angle_gamma   90.00
#
_symmetry.space_group_name_H-M   'P 1'
#
loop_
_entity.id
_entity.type
_entity.pdbx_description
1 polymer ?
#
loop_
_entity_poly.entity_id
_entity_poly.type
_entity_poly.pdbx_seq_one_letter_code
_entity_poly.pdbx_strand_id
1 'polypeptide(L)' 'MNPLISAASVIAAGLAIGLASIGPGIGQGTAAGQAVEGITRQPEAEGKIQDKASSGRQIKGFSTEMQRNRMRIGAQE' A
#
# COMPACT_ATOMS: atom_id res chain seq x y z
N MET A 1 -34.33 12.34 -0.56
CA MET A 1 -33.47 11.24 -1.07
C MET A 1 -34.37 10.01 -1.22
N ASN A 2 -34.34 9.30 -2.35
CA ASN A 2 -35.23 8.16 -2.54
C ASN A 2 -34.67 6.95 -1.75
N PRO A 3 -35.36 6.41 -0.73
CA PRO A 3 -34.78 5.43 0.20
C PRO A 3 -34.30 4.15 -0.49
N LEU A 4 -34.92 3.78 -1.61
CA LEU A 4 -34.48 2.67 -2.46
C LEU A 4 -33.07 2.90 -3.05
N ILE A 5 -32.76 4.12 -3.48
CA ILE A 5 -31.46 4.46 -4.06
C ILE A 5 -30.38 4.42 -2.98
N SER A 6 -30.68 4.93 -1.79
CA SER A 6 -29.77 4.85 -0.65
C SER A 6 -29.49 3.40 -0.25
N ALA A 7 -30.53 2.56 -0.14
CA ALA A 7 -30.37 1.14 0.17
C ALA A 7 -29.55 0.39 -0.89
N ALA A 8 -29.82 0.62 -2.17
CA ALA A 8 -29.05 0.02 -3.26
C ALA A 8 -27.59 0.49 -3.27
N SER A 9 -27.33 1.78 -2.98
CA SER A 9 -25.98 2.34 -2.98
C SER A 9 -25.08 1.75 -1.91
N VAL A 10 -25.59 1.50 -0.69
CA VAL A 10 -24.78 0.93 0.39
C VAL A 10 -24.44 -0.53 0.14
N ILE A 11 -25.36 -1.29 -0.46
CA ILE A 11 -25.12 -2.68 -0.87
C ILE A 11 -24.07 -2.74 -1.99
N ALA A 12 -24.22 -1.89 -3.01
CA ALA A 12 -23.26 -1.80 -4.11
C ALA A 12 -21.86 -1.39 -3.60
N ALA A 13 -21.78 -0.41 -2.69
CA ALA A 13 -20.53 0.01 -2.08
C ALA A 13 -19.87 -1.11 -1.28
N GLY A 14 -20.63 -1.86 -0.46
CA GLY A 14 -20.11 -2.98 0.31
C GLY A 14 -19.52 -4.08 -0.57
N LEU A 15 -20.20 -4.44 -1.66
CA LEU A 15 -19.70 -5.42 -2.62
C LEU A 15 -18.45 -4.93 -3.36
N ALA A 16 -18.45 -3.68 -3.81
CA ALA A 16 -17.32 -3.09 -4.51
C ALA A 16 -16.07 -3.07 -3.61
N ILE A 17 -16.21 -2.65 -2.35
CA ILE A 17 -15.10 -2.60 -1.38
C ILE A 17 -14.60 -4.00 -1.06
N GLY A 18 -15.51 -4.95 -0.81
CA GLY A 18 -15.13 -6.33 -0.49
C GLY A 18 -14.31 -6.96 -1.62
N LEU A 19 -14.76 -6.83 -2.86
CA LEU A 19 -14.01 -7.35 -4.02
C LEU A 19 -12.70 -6.58 -4.26
N ALA A 20 -12.71 -5.26 -4.10
CA ALA A 20 -11.51 -4.43 -4.27
C ALA A 20 -10.41 -4.77 -3.24
N SER A 21 -10.77 -5.27 -2.05
CA SER A 21 -9.81 -5.63 -0.99
C SER A 21 -8.95 -6.86 -1.28
N ILE A 22 -9.32 -7.70 -2.26
CA ILE A 22 -8.59 -8.93 -2.59
C ILE A 22 -7.17 -8.62 -3.07
N GLY A 23 -7.02 -7.63 -3.97
CA GLY A 23 -5.71 -7.22 -4.50
C GLY A 23 -4.75 -6.73 -3.41
N PRO A 24 -5.16 -5.73 -2.58
CA PRO A 24 -4.39 -5.30 -1.41
C PRO A 24 -4.10 -6.44 -0.44
N GLY A 25 -5.06 -7.32 -0.16
CA GLY A 25 -4.88 -8.45 0.76
C GLY A 25 -3.76 -9.40 0.33
N ILE A 26 -3.73 -9.79 -0.95
CA ILE A 26 -2.68 -10.66 -1.51
C ILE A 26 -1.33 -9.94 -1.53
N GLY A 27 -1.30 -8.69 -2.00
CA GLY A 27 -0.06 -7.91 -2.12
C GLY A 27 0.59 -7.63 -0.76
N GLN A 28 -0.20 -7.15 0.20
CA GLN A 28 0.29 -6.86 1.56
C GLN A 28 0.67 -8.14 2.31
N GLY A 29 -0.11 -9.22 2.17
CA GLY A 29 0.21 -10.51 2.78
C GLY A 29 1.54 -11.08 2.27
N THR A 30 1.78 -11.00 0.96
CA THR A 30 3.05 -11.44 0.35
C THR A 30 4.22 -10.58 0.81
N ALA A 31 4.06 -9.25 0.82
CA ALA A 31 5.08 -8.32 1.30
C ALA A 31 5.41 -8.55 2.78
N ALA A 32 4.40 -8.81 3.63
CA ALA A 32 4.59 -9.13 5.03
C ALA A 32 5.33 -10.46 5.21
N GLY A 33 4.99 -11.50 4.45
CA GLY A 33 5.70 -12.79 4.48
C GLY A 33 7.18 -12.64 4.12
N GLN A 34 7.48 -11.90 3.04
CA GLN A 34 8.86 -11.62 2.63
C GLN A 34 9.60 -10.74 3.64
N ALA A 35 8.91 -9.81 4.30
CA ALA A 35 9.49 -9.02 5.39
C ALA A 35 9.89 -9.90 6.57
N VAL A 36 9.02 -10.82 7.01
CA VAL A 36 9.31 -11.77 8.10
C VAL A 36 10.46 -12.71 7.73
N GLU A 37 10.48 -13.22 6.50
CA GLU A 37 11.59 -14.05 6.01
C GLU A 37 12.91 -13.27 6.01
N GLY A 38 12.90 -12.00 5.58
CA GLY A 38 14.05 -11.11 5.63
C GLY A 38 14.54 -10.84 7.05
N ILE A 39 13.62 -10.61 8.00
CA ILE A 39 13.94 -10.44 9.43
C ILE A 39 14.56 -11.71 9.99
N THR A 40 14.03 -12.88 9.63
CA THR A 40 14.54 -14.17 10.12
C THR A 40 15.97 -14.41 9.65
N ARG A 41 16.31 -13.98 8.43
CA ARG A 41 17.69 -14.06 7.89
C ARG A 41 18.62 -12.97 8.44
N GLN A 42 18.08 -11.81 8.80
CA GLN A 42 18.81 -10.64 9.28
C GLN A 42 18.05 -9.97 10.43
N PRO A 43 18.19 -10.46 11.67
CA PRO A 43 17.43 -9.95 12.80
C PRO A 43 17.77 -8.49 13.14
N GLU A 44 18.97 -8.00 12.83
CA GLU A 44 19.30 -6.58 13.05
C GLU A 44 18.49 -5.62 12.14
N ALA A 45 17.87 -6.14 11.08
CA ALA A 45 17.03 -5.35 10.17
C ALA A 45 15.59 -5.19 10.67
N GLU A 46 15.17 -5.91 11.73
CA GLU A 46 13.79 -5.94 12.23
C GLU A 46 13.20 -4.56 12.48
N GLY A 47 13.90 -3.74 13.28
CA GLY A 47 13.45 -2.39 13.59
C GLY A 47 13.28 -1.52 12.34
N LYS A 48 14.18 -1.66 11.35
CA LYS A 48 14.09 -0.90 10.08
C LYS A 48 12.96 -1.37 9.18
N ILE A 49 12.60 -2.66 9.23
CA ILE A 49 11.52 -3.24 8.42
C ILE A 49 10.15 -2.88 9.03
N GLN A 50 10.00 -3.04 10.35
CA GLN A 50 8.77 -2.66 11.06
C GLN A 50 8.49 -1.15 10.96
N ASP A 51 9.52 -0.32 11.10
CA ASP A 51 9.44 1.14 10.99
C ASP A 51 9.04 1.62 9.57
N LYS A 52 9.40 0.87 8.53
CA LYS A 52 8.92 1.10 7.16
C LYS A 52 7.48 0.64 6.95
N ALA A 53 7.06 -0.44 7.61
CA ALA A 53 5.72 -0.99 7.50
C ALA A 53 4.65 -0.14 8.20
N SER A 54 4.93 0.36 9.42
CA SER A 54 3.97 1.12 10.23
C SER A 54 3.89 2.61 9.89
N SER A 55 5.01 3.23 9.49
CA SER A 55 5.10 4.69 9.36
C SER A 55 4.54 5.27 8.05
N GLY A 56 3.92 4.45 7.19
CA GLY A 56 3.48 4.88 5.85
C GLY A 56 4.65 5.30 4.94
N ARG A 57 5.88 4.89 5.30
CA ARG A 57 7.11 5.29 4.61
C ARG A 57 7.20 4.75 3.19
N GLN A 58 6.50 3.66 2.88
CA GLN A 58 6.35 3.18 1.49
C GLN A 58 5.67 4.20 0.58
N ILE A 59 4.57 4.82 1.03
CA ILE A 59 3.83 5.83 0.25
C ILE A 59 4.70 7.09 0.08
N LYS A 60 5.38 7.52 1.15
CA LYS A 60 6.33 8.64 1.09
C LYS A 60 7.54 8.34 0.21
N GLY A 61 8.03 7.10 0.23
CA GLY A 61 9.10 6.62 -0.66
C GLY A 61 8.71 6.74 -2.11
N PHE A 62 7.47 6.37 -2.47
CA PHE A 62 6.95 6.52 -3.83
C PHE A 62 6.90 7.99 -4.29
N SER A 63 6.46 8.90 -3.41
CA SER A 63 6.47 10.35 -3.68
C SER A 63 7.91 10.89 -3.84
N THR A 64 8.83 10.44 -2.99
CA THR A 64 10.25 10.83 -3.02
C THR A 64 10.91 10.32 -4.30
N GLU A 65 10.63 9.08 -4.70
CA GLU A 65 11.17 8.48 -5.93
C GLU A 65 10.59 9.16 -7.18
N MET A 66 9.30 9.52 -7.18
CA MET A 66 8.69 10.34 -8.23
C MET A 66 9.34 11.72 -8.34
N GLN A 67 9.62 12.39 -7.22
CA GLN A 67 10.33 13.67 -7.22
C GLN A 67 11.77 13.51 -7.72
N ARG A 68 12.46 12.45 -7.31
CA ARG A 68 13.80 12.11 -7.77
C ARG A 68 13.81 11.84 -9.29
N ASN A 69 12.83 11.09 -9.79
CA ASN A 69 12.68 10.80 -11.21
C ASN A 69 12.39 12.06 -12.01
N ARG A 70 11.53 12.97 -11.50
CA ARG A 70 11.30 14.28 -12.12
C ARG A 70 12.58 15.13 -12.24
N MET A 71 13.42 15.17 -11.19
CA MET A 71 14.70 15.90 -11.26
C MET A 71 15.69 15.28 -12.26
N ARG A 72 15.68 13.96 -12.44
CA ARG A 72 16.54 13.30 -13.45
C ARG A 72 16.11 13.62 -14.88
N ILE A 73 14.81 13.74 -15.12
CA ILE A 73 14.26 14.05 -16.44
C ILE A 73 14.52 15.51 -16.79
N GLY A 74 14.32 16.45 -15.84
CA GLY A 74 14.60 17.88 -16.06
C GLY A 74 16.09 18.25 -16.06
N ALA A 75 17.00 17.31 -15.75
CA ALA A 75 18.44 17.49 -15.90
C ALA A 75 18.97 16.95 -17.25
N GLN A 76 18.09 16.39 -18.08
CA GLN A 76 18.38 15.88 -19.43
C GLN A 76 17.81 16.80 -20.53
N GLU A 77 17.23 17.94 -20.15
CA GLU A 77 16.81 19.06 -21.03
C GLU A 77 17.78 20.24 -20.87
#